data_AF-A0A640UYW3-F1
#
_entry.id   AF-A0A640UYW3-F1
#
_cell.length_a   1.000
_cell.length_b   1.000
_cell.length_c   1.000
_cell.angle_alpha   90.00
_cell.angle_beta   90.00
_cell.angle_gamma   90.00
#
_symmetry.space_group_name_H-M   'P 1'
#
loop_
_entity.id
_entity.type
_entity.pdbx_description
1 polymer ?
#
loop_
_entity_poly.entity_id
_entity_poly.type
_entity_poly.pdbx_seq_one_letter_code
_entity_poly.pdbx_strand_id
1 'polypeptide(L)'
;MTTGCKTTTVFLTVLCALLLTILGLVQVWPTWAWATLAVLVVGAPAAALRIAAARRGSVPVGFEEQRTAVPIERTEHRIRHVPLPSQWADYDFLFSATVRWYPLEANGYDPVANPAGLAVETVLDHARALTEQREPGRASLVQHELSGALSRMSPDHTGHLQVMAENVTLTLREHDQARLDKLAEVRKDKAVWEHQRKYEQSKREYLGEDVLKDTGSAVVWWLAKNDDHLEKTVGDLGLLAQLTSAANDTDVPDRLRDFLPQSQSDRPYLETADAPSASFTREPTAADHFEAFLSGMGFTDGDDRRGMLAKQIADIIKTQERHETAEELLRRFDPPASYGPVDDAPSDTP
;
A
#
# COMPACT_ATOMS: atom_id res chain seq x y z
N MET A 1 -7.28 13.55 -34.64
CA MET A 1 -6.02 12.96 -35.18
C MET A 1 -6.14 12.70 -36.70
N THR A 2 -6.36 13.73 -37.52
CA THR A 2 -6.52 13.58 -39.00
C THR A 2 -5.65 14.54 -39.81
N THR A 3 -4.90 15.43 -39.15
CA THR A 3 -4.01 16.41 -39.79
C THR A 3 -2.72 15.78 -40.31
N GLY A 4 -2.26 14.68 -39.68
CA GLY A 4 -1.00 14.00 -40.04
C GLY A 4 -1.02 13.23 -41.36
N CYS A 5 -2.18 12.81 -41.86
CA CYS A 5 -2.28 12.01 -43.09
C CYS A 5 -2.25 12.87 -44.37
N LYS A 6 -2.71 14.13 -44.29
CA LYS A 6 -2.68 15.06 -45.45
C LYS A 6 -1.28 15.63 -45.68
N THR A 7 -0.53 15.90 -44.60
CA THR A 7 0.83 16.44 -44.70
C THR A 7 1.80 15.39 -45.24
N THR A 8 1.66 14.11 -44.86
CA THR A 8 2.51 13.03 -45.37
C THR A 8 2.33 12.77 -46.86
N THR A 9 1.11 12.82 -47.39
CA THR A 9 0.88 12.65 -48.84
C THR A 9 1.47 13.78 -49.68
N VAL A 10 1.34 15.03 -49.22
CA VAL A 10 1.93 16.18 -49.91
C VAL A 10 3.46 16.08 -49.88
N PHE A 11 4.03 15.77 -48.71
CA PHE A 11 5.48 15.65 -48.54
C PHE A 11 6.07 14.52 -49.42
N LEU A 12 5.38 13.38 -49.49
CA LEU A 12 5.80 12.25 -50.34
C LEU A 12 5.78 12.61 -51.84
N THR A 13 4.75 13.33 -52.30
CA THR A 13 4.68 13.75 -53.72
C THR A 13 5.78 14.75 -54.08
N VAL A 14 6.09 15.68 -53.17
CA VAL A 14 7.18 16.64 -53.36
C VAL A 14 8.54 15.94 -53.36
N LEU A 15 8.76 15.01 -52.43
CA LEU A 15 10.01 14.24 -52.34
C LEU A 15 10.22 13.38 -53.60
N CYS A 16 9.18 12.72 -54.10
CA CYS A 16 9.24 11.87 -55.27
C CYS A 16 9.51 12.68 -56.56
N ALA A 17 8.88 13.85 -56.70
CA ALA A 17 9.14 14.76 -57.82
C ALA A 17 10.58 15.30 -57.80
N LEU A 18 11.10 15.64 -56.62
CA LEU A 18 12.49 16.09 -56.45
C LEU A 18 13.48 14.99 -56.86
N LEU A 19 13.25 13.75 -56.41
CA LEU A 19 14.12 12.60 -56.69
C LEU A 19 14.18 12.28 -58.18
N LEU A 20 13.04 12.30 -58.88
CA LEU A 20 12.98 12.11 -60.33
C LEU A 20 13.66 13.25 -61.11
N THR A 21 13.57 14.48 -60.61
CA THR A 21 14.24 15.65 -61.21
C THR A 21 15.76 15.51 -61.12
N ILE A 22 16.28 15.09 -59.96
CA ILE A 22 17.72 14.86 -59.75
C ILE A 22 18.21 13.71 -60.65
N LEU A 23 17.44 12.63 -60.77
CA LEU A 23 17.80 11.49 -61.61
C LEU A 23 17.84 11.85 -63.11
N GLY A 24 16.92 12.69 -63.58
CA GLY A 24 16.90 13.20 -64.96
C GLY A 24 18.07 14.12 -65.30
N LEU A 25 18.59 14.88 -64.32
CA LEU A 25 19.77 15.74 -64.43
C LEU A 25 21.07 14.94 -64.52
N VAL A 26 21.20 13.85 -63.75
CA VAL A 26 22.41 13.00 -63.75
C VAL A 26 22.53 12.17 -65.03
N GLN A 27 21.40 11.79 -65.64
CA GLN A 27 21.39 10.83 -66.75
C GLN A 27 21.13 11.49 -68.13
N VAL A 28 21.31 12.82 -68.25
CA VAL A 28 21.15 13.64 -69.48
C VAL A 28 19.91 13.23 -70.28
N TRP A 29 18.75 13.30 -69.64
CA TRP A 29 17.52 12.86 -70.28
C TRP A 29 17.18 13.71 -71.50
N PRO A 30 16.70 13.09 -72.60
CA PRO A 30 16.27 13.80 -73.78
C PRO A 30 15.09 14.73 -73.43
N THR A 31 15.02 15.90 -74.07
CA THR A 31 14.14 17.01 -73.68
C THR A 31 12.65 16.65 -73.63
N TRP A 32 12.21 15.66 -74.40
CA TRP A 32 10.83 15.15 -74.37
C TRP A 32 10.48 14.45 -73.05
N ALA A 33 11.45 13.87 -72.34
CA ALA A 33 11.23 13.19 -71.07
C ALA A 33 10.96 14.18 -69.91
N TRP A 34 11.44 15.42 -70.03
CA TRP A 34 11.07 16.50 -69.10
C TRP A 34 9.61 16.92 -69.28
N ALA A 35 9.12 16.94 -70.52
CA ALA A 35 7.72 17.23 -70.81
C ALA A 35 6.78 16.13 -70.27
N THR A 36 7.15 14.86 -70.41
CA THR A 36 6.36 13.76 -69.85
C THR A 36 6.34 13.77 -68.32
N LEU A 37 7.46 14.10 -67.67
CA LEU A 37 7.53 14.26 -66.21
C LEU A 37 6.64 15.42 -65.73
N ALA A 38 6.69 16.58 -66.39
CA ALA A 38 5.84 17.72 -66.03
C ALA A 38 4.34 17.39 -66.16
N VAL A 39 3.96 16.67 -67.22
CA VAL A 39 2.58 16.19 -67.41
C VAL A 39 2.19 15.19 -66.32
N LEU A 40 3.09 14.29 -65.90
CA LEU A 40 2.81 13.32 -64.84
C LEU A 40 2.60 14.02 -63.48
N VAL A 41 3.47 14.97 -63.13
CA VAL A 41 3.43 15.67 -61.84
C VAL A 41 2.21 16.58 -61.73
N VAL A 42 1.74 17.18 -62.83
CA VAL A 42 0.51 18.00 -62.83
C VAL A 42 -0.75 17.15 -63.03
N GLY A 43 -0.66 16.11 -63.86
CA GLY A 43 -1.78 15.25 -64.22
C GLY A 43 -2.23 14.34 -63.08
N ALA A 44 -1.30 13.77 -62.31
CA ALA A 44 -1.62 12.89 -61.18
C ALA A 44 -2.47 13.55 -60.08
N PRO A 45 -2.15 14.76 -59.56
CA PRO A 45 -2.97 15.42 -58.57
C PRO A 45 -4.32 15.90 -59.14
N ALA A 46 -4.36 16.34 -60.41
CA ALA A 46 -5.62 16.74 -61.05
C ALA A 46 -6.58 15.55 -61.25
N ALA A 47 -6.05 14.38 -61.64
CA ALA A 47 -6.83 13.15 -61.76
C ALA A 47 -7.30 12.65 -60.39
N ALA A 48 -6.45 12.69 -59.37
CA ALA A 48 -6.82 12.32 -58.00
C ALA A 48 -7.93 13.23 -57.44
N LEU A 49 -7.86 14.54 -57.69
CA LEU A 49 -8.90 15.50 -57.31
C LEU A 49 -10.21 15.26 -58.08
N ARG A 50 -10.15 14.96 -59.38
CA ARG A 50 -11.35 14.64 -60.17
C ARG A 50 -12.02 13.34 -59.73
N ILE A 51 -11.25 12.30 -59.40
CA ILE A 51 -11.79 11.02 -58.92
C ILE A 51 -12.37 11.19 -57.51
N ALA A 52 -11.73 11.99 -56.64
CA ALA A 52 -12.27 12.34 -55.33
C ALA A 52 -13.56 13.20 -55.43
N ALA A 53 -13.63 14.10 -56.43
CA ALA A 53 -14.82 14.89 -56.72
C ALA A 53 -15.95 14.04 -57.32
N ALA A 54 -15.65 13.06 -58.17
CA ALA A 54 -16.63 12.13 -58.73
C ALA A 54 -17.15 11.12 -57.69
N ARG A 55 -16.34 10.74 -56.69
CA ARG A 55 -16.78 9.94 -55.54
C ARG A 55 -17.54 10.75 -54.48
N ARG A 56 -17.37 12.08 -54.45
CA ARG A 56 -18.33 12.99 -53.81
C ARG A 56 -19.52 13.14 -54.73
N GLY A 57 -20.33 12.08 -54.81
CA GLY A 57 -21.67 12.17 -55.37
C GLY A 57 -22.33 13.43 -54.82
N SER A 58 -22.83 14.26 -55.73
CA SER A 58 -23.59 15.46 -55.42
C SER A 58 -24.80 15.04 -54.60
N VAL A 59 -24.69 15.10 -53.28
CA VAL A 59 -25.85 15.19 -52.42
C VAL A 59 -26.55 16.47 -52.85
N PRO A 60 -27.79 16.43 -53.36
CA PRO A 60 -28.53 17.66 -53.56
C PRO A 60 -28.67 18.27 -52.17
N VAL A 61 -28.01 19.41 -51.94
CA VAL A 61 -28.29 20.24 -50.78
C VAL A 61 -29.65 20.86 -51.08
N GLY A 62 -30.71 20.05 -50.90
CA GLY A 62 -31.98 20.58 -50.50
C GLY A 62 -31.70 21.28 -49.19
N PHE A 63 -31.77 22.61 -49.19
CA PHE A 63 -32.09 23.36 -48.00
C PHE A 63 -33.50 22.90 -47.57
N GLU A 64 -33.61 21.69 -47.03
CA GLU A 64 -34.51 21.47 -45.92
C GLU A 64 -34.03 22.50 -44.90
N GLU A 65 -34.89 23.48 -44.60
CA GLU A 65 -34.76 24.32 -43.43
C GLU A 65 -34.12 23.47 -42.34
N GLN A 66 -32.89 23.83 -41.97
CA GLN A 66 -32.26 23.32 -40.77
C GLN A 66 -33.23 23.73 -39.67
N ARG A 67 -34.20 22.86 -39.37
CA ARG A 67 -35.06 22.96 -38.20
C ARG A 67 -34.05 23.13 -37.10
N THR A 68 -33.97 24.35 -36.58
CA THR A 68 -33.15 24.67 -35.43
C THR A 68 -33.57 23.60 -34.45
N ALA A 69 -32.66 22.66 -34.12
CA ALA A 69 -33.00 21.58 -33.21
C ALA A 69 -33.66 22.26 -32.01
N VAL A 70 -34.93 21.92 -31.75
CA VAL A 70 -35.71 22.54 -30.68
C VAL A 70 -34.80 22.56 -29.46
N PRO A 71 -34.60 23.70 -28.77
CA PRO A 71 -33.74 23.74 -27.60
C PRO A 71 -34.15 22.58 -26.68
N ILE A 72 -33.28 21.59 -26.49
CA ILE A 72 -33.55 20.51 -25.54
C ILE A 72 -33.58 21.20 -24.19
N GLU A 73 -34.78 21.45 -23.66
CA GLU A 73 -34.94 21.91 -22.29
C GLU A 73 -34.24 20.88 -21.41
N ARG A 74 -33.12 21.27 -20.81
CA ARG A 74 -32.35 20.40 -19.91
C ARG A 74 -33.14 20.30 -18.62
N THR A 75 -34.03 19.33 -18.55
CA THR A 75 -34.75 18.97 -17.34
C THR A 75 -33.79 18.28 -16.37
N GLU A 76 -33.32 19.06 -15.39
CA GLU A 76 -32.34 18.65 -14.40
C GLU A 76 -32.84 18.94 -12.99
N HIS A 77 -32.60 18.02 -12.05
CA HIS A 77 -32.94 18.19 -10.64
C HIS A 77 -31.83 17.62 -9.77
N ARG A 78 -31.38 18.40 -8.78
CA ARG A 78 -30.26 17.99 -7.92
C ARG A 78 -30.74 17.50 -6.57
N ILE A 79 -30.40 16.25 -6.26
CA ILE A 79 -30.64 15.61 -4.97
C ILE A 79 -29.38 15.75 -4.10
N ARG A 80 -29.55 16.00 -2.81
CA ARG A 80 -28.43 16.12 -1.86
C ARG A 80 -28.71 15.34 -0.58
N HIS A 81 -27.71 14.56 -0.15
CA HIS A 81 -27.65 13.86 1.14
C HIS A 81 -28.93 13.07 1.49
N VAL A 82 -29.49 12.35 0.53
CA VAL A 82 -30.63 11.46 0.81
C VAL A 82 -30.10 10.18 1.45
N PRO A 83 -30.58 9.80 2.64
CA PRO A 83 -30.18 8.56 3.27
C PRO A 83 -30.76 7.37 2.50
N LEU A 84 -29.88 6.45 2.11
CA LEU A 84 -30.22 5.17 1.50
C LEU A 84 -29.76 4.04 2.43
N PRO A 85 -30.60 3.01 2.63
CA PRO A 85 -30.23 1.87 3.46
C PRO A 85 -29.03 1.13 2.88
N SER A 86 -28.12 0.70 3.76
CA SER A 86 -27.08 -0.27 3.43
C SER A 86 -27.51 -1.69 3.82
N GLN A 87 -26.65 -2.68 3.56
CA GLN A 87 -26.86 -4.04 4.03
C GLN A 87 -26.90 -4.15 5.56
N TRP A 88 -26.30 -3.21 6.28
CA TRP A 88 -26.28 -3.20 7.74
C TRP A 88 -27.32 -2.20 8.25
N ALA A 89 -28.23 -2.67 9.10
CA ALA A 89 -29.41 -1.90 9.53
C ALA A 89 -29.09 -0.55 10.19
N ASP A 90 -27.92 -0.42 10.82
CA ASP A 90 -27.51 0.79 11.55
C ASP A 90 -26.72 1.80 10.71
N TYR A 91 -26.51 1.53 9.42
CA TYR A 91 -25.65 2.32 8.54
C TYR A 91 -26.42 2.77 7.29
N ASP A 92 -26.50 4.10 7.11
CA ASP A 92 -27.10 4.71 5.92
C ASP A 92 -26.02 5.32 5.03
N PHE A 93 -26.12 5.11 3.72
CA PHE A 93 -25.38 5.88 2.75
C PHE A 93 -26.05 7.22 2.48
N LEU A 94 -25.27 8.29 2.38
CA LEU A 94 -25.70 9.61 1.95
C LEU A 94 -25.50 9.73 0.44
N PHE A 95 -26.60 9.70 -0.30
CA PHE A 95 -26.62 9.80 -1.75
C PHE A 95 -26.86 11.24 -2.21
N SER A 96 -26.05 11.71 -3.15
CA SER A 96 -26.31 12.95 -3.89
C SER A 96 -26.02 12.75 -5.37
N ALA A 97 -26.89 13.29 -6.23
CA ALA A 97 -26.74 13.20 -7.68
C ALA A 97 -27.52 14.32 -8.39
N THR A 98 -27.22 14.52 -9.66
CA THR A 98 -28.00 15.33 -10.59
C THR A 98 -28.83 14.41 -11.46
N VAL A 99 -30.15 14.39 -11.25
CA VAL A 99 -31.10 13.61 -12.04
C VAL A 99 -31.43 14.38 -13.31
N ARG A 100 -31.39 13.68 -14.45
CA ARG A 100 -31.77 14.20 -15.76
C ARG A 100 -32.85 13.31 -16.34
N TRP A 101 -33.88 13.89 -16.94
CA TRP A 101 -34.96 13.12 -17.55
C TRP A 101 -35.41 13.71 -18.88
N TYR A 102 -35.99 12.84 -19.70
CA TYR A 102 -36.63 13.17 -20.97
C TYR A 102 -38.03 12.54 -21.00
N PRO A 103 -39.09 13.30 -21.34
CA PRO A 103 -40.43 12.75 -21.45
C PRO A 103 -40.52 11.83 -22.66
N LEU A 104 -41.00 10.60 -22.45
CA LEU A 104 -41.34 9.71 -23.54
C LEU A 104 -42.75 10.07 -24.03
N GLU A 105 -42.98 10.15 -25.33
CA GLU A 105 -44.33 10.30 -25.88
C GLU A 105 -45.12 9.02 -25.56
N ALA A 106 -45.77 9.02 -24.41
CA ALA A 106 -46.62 7.92 -24.00
C ALA A 106 -47.90 7.95 -24.84
N ASN A 107 -48.27 6.80 -25.39
CA ASN A 107 -49.55 6.57 -26.06
C ASN A 107 -50.69 6.58 -25.02
N GLY A 108 -51.01 7.73 -24.42
CA GLY A 108 -52.05 7.81 -23.39
C GLY A 108 -52.15 9.18 -22.74
N TYR A 109 -53.38 9.71 -22.71
CA TYR A 109 -53.80 11.05 -22.30
C TYR A 109 -53.70 11.32 -20.78
N ASP A 110 -52.51 11.20 -20.17
CA ASP A 110 -52.33 11.79 -18.85
C ASP A 110 -50.95 12.45 -18.71
N PRO A 111 -50.86 13.80 -18.81
CA PRO A 111 -49.60 14.50 -18.61
C PRO A 111 -49.18 14.39 -17.14
N VAL A 112 -47.96 13.88 -16.90
CA VAL A 112 -47.39 13.79 -15.56
C VAL A 112 -47.29 15.20 -14.94
N ALA A 113 -48.05 15.44 -13.86
CA ALA A 113 -48.13 16.76 -13.22
C ALA A 113 -46.81 17.23 -12.57
N ASN A 114 -45.95 16.28 -12.14
CA ASN A 114 -44.62 16.57 -11.59
C ASN A 114 -43.58 15.56 -12.11
N PRO A 115 -42.99 15.80 -13.30
CA PRO A 115 -42.03 14.88 -13.90
C PRO A 115 -40.71 14.81 -13.12
N ALA A 116 -40.34 15.89 -12.41
CA ALA A 116 -39.13 15.91 -11.58
C ALA A 116 -39.25 14.96 -10.37
N GLY A 117 -40.40 14.94 -9.70
CA GLY A 117 -40.66 14.04 -8.56
C GLY A 117 -40.59 12.57 -8.97
N LEU A 118 -41.23 12.22 -10.09
CA LEU A 118 -41.23 10.86 -10.65
C LEU A 118 -39.82 10.40 -11.08
N ALA A 119 -39.04 11.31 -11.68
CA ALA A 119 -37.65 11.03 -12.04
C ALA A 119 -36.77 10.79 -10.80
N VAL A 120 -36.93 11.61 -9.76
CA VAL A 120 -36.20 11.45 -8.49
C VAL A 120 -36.55 10.14 -7.80
N GLU A 121 -37.84 9.80 -7.69
CA GLU A 121 -38.31 8.54 -7.10
C GLU A 121 -37.71 7.33 -7.81
N THR A 122 -37.76 7.30 -9.15
CA THR A 122 -37.19 6.22 -9.96
C THR A 122 -35.69 6.03 -9.70
N VAL A 123 -34.94 7.14 -9.64
CA VAL A 123 -33.50 7.09 -9.33
C VAL A 123 -33.24 6.60 -7.91
N LEU A 124 -34.02 7.06 -6.93
CA LEU A 124 -33.87 6.65 -5.53
C LEU A 124 -34.22 5.17 -5.34
N ASP A 125 -35.23 4.66 -6.02
CA ASP A 125 -35.61 3.24 -5.95
C ASP A 125 -34.53 2.34 -6.56
N HIS A 126 -33.97 2.72 -7.72
CA HIS A 126 -32.84 2.02 -8.32
C HIS A 126 -31.60 2.07 -7.44
N ALA A 127 -31.30 3.25 -6.87
CA ALA A 127 -30.19 3.41 -5.96
C ALA A 127 -30.37 2.56 -4.69
N ARG A 128 -31.56 2.56 -4.09
CA ARG A 128 -31.92 1.75 -2.91
C ARG A 128 -31.74 0.26 -3.18
N ALA A 129 -32.28 -0.24 -4.29
CA ALA A 129 -32.18 -1.65 -4.64
C ALA A 129 -30.73 -2.15 -4.73
N LEU A 130 -29.80 -1.26 -5.12
CA LEU A 130 -28.38 -1.55 -5.14
C LEU A 130 -27.73 -1.41 -3.76
N THR A 131 -27.99 -0.33 -3.02
CA THR A 131 -27.33 -0.05 -1.75
C THR A 131 -27.71 -1.03 -0.63
N GLU A 132 -28.95 -1.55 -0.62
CA GLU A 132 -29.42 -2.54 0.37
C GLU A 132 -28.61 -3.85 0.36
N GLN A 133 -27.97 -4.17 -0.77
CA GLN A 133 -27.19 -5.40 -0.93
C GLN A 133 -25.69 -5.18 -0.70
N ARG A 134 -25.27 -3.98 -0.27
CA ARG A 134 -23.87 -3.59 -0.20
C ARG A 134 -23.44 -3.24 1.22
N GLU A 135 -22.28 -3.75 1.60
CA GLU A 135 -21.67 -3.44 2.89
C GLU A 135 -21.21 -1.97 2.95
N PRO A 136 -21.40 -1.27 4.09
CA PRO A 136 -21.02 0.12 4.24
C PRO A 136 -19.49 0.33 4.22
N GLY A 137 -18.69 -0.68 4.56
CA GLY A 137 -17.23 -0.56 4.67
C GLY A 137 -16.48 -0.20 3.38
N ARG A 138 -17.13 -0.19 2.21
CA ARG A 138 -16.51 0.15 0.91
C ARG A 138 -17.33 1.16 0.11
N ALA A 139 -17.76 2.25 0.75
CA ALA A 139 -18.60 3.29 0.14
C ALA A 139 -18.09 3.78 -1.23
N SER A 140 -16.79 4.00 -1.41
CA SER A 140 -16.20 4.45 -2.69
C SER A 140 -16.41 3.44 -3.83
N LEU A 141 -16.34 2.13 -3.55
CA LEU A 141 -16.59 1.09 -4.55
C LEU A 141 -18.06 1.10 -4.97
N VAL A 142 -18.96 1.19 -3.99
CA VAL A 142 -20.41 1.26 -4.22
C VAL A 142 -20.76 2.52 -5.00
N GLN A 143 -20.10 3.66 -4.75
CA GLN A 143 -20.27 4.89 -5.53
C GLN A 143 -19.98 4.66 -7.01
N HIS A 144 -18.88 3.99 -7.35
CA HIS A 144 -18.51 3.73 -8.75
C HIS A 144 -19.51 2.78 -9.43
N GLU A 145 -19.94 1.74 -8.72
CA GLU A 145 -20.96 0.81 -9.21
C GLU A 145 -22.28 1.54 -9.50
N LEU A 146 -22.74 2.33 -8.53
CA LEU A 146 -23.99 3.09 -8.61
C LEU A 146 -23.93 4.19 -9.69
N SER A 147 -22.78 4.85 -9.83
CA SER A 147 -22.54 5.77 -10.95
C SER A 147 -22.65 5.07 -12.29
N GLY A 148 -22.09 3.86 -12.45
CA GLY A 148 -22.21 3.09 -13.68
C GLY A 148 -23.65 2.65 -13.97
N ALA A 149 -24.37 2.22 -12.94
CA ALA A 149 -25.76 1.77 -13.05
C ALA A 149 -26.71 2.91 -13.44
N LEU A 150 -26.56 4.09 -12.83
CA LEU A 150 -27.44 5.24 -13.07
C LEU A 150 -27.05 6.10 -14.28
N SER A 151 -25.88 5.87 -14.89
CA SER A 151 -25.43 6.65 -16.06
C SER A 151 -26.21 6.36 -17.34
N ARG A 152 -27.01 5.29 -17.39
CA ARG A 152 -27.80 4.92 -18.57
C ARG A 152 -29.22 5.45 -18.42
N MET A 153 -29.79 5.97 -19.50
CA MET A 153 -31.22 6.29 -19.54
C MET A 153 -32.03 5.00 -19.36
N SER A 154 -32.85 4.96 -18.32
CA SER A 154 -33.79 3.88 -18.03
C SER A 154 -35.21 4.43 -18.04
N PRO A 155 -36.21 3.70 -18.54
CA PRO A 155 -37.60 4.08 -18.35
C PRO A 155 -37.94 4.09 -16.86
N ASP A 156 -38.84 4.96 -16.48
CA ASP A 156 -39.50 4.94 -15.18
C ASP A 156 -40.56 3.83 -15.10
N HIS A 157 -41.09 3.58 -13.91
CA HIS A 157 -42.06 2.50 -13.69
C HIS A 157 -43.41 2.75 -14.40
N THR A 158 -43.76 4.00 -14.73
CA THR A 158 -44.98 4.34 -15.48
C THR A 158 -44.77 4.38 -16.99
N GLY A 159 -43.51 4.37 -17.46
CA GLY A 159 -43.15 4.44 -18.88
C GLY A 159 -43.34 5.82 -19.51
N HIS A 160 -43.56 6.86 -18.70
CA HIS A 160 -43.74 8.24 -19.15
C HIS A 160 -42.42 9.02 -19.29
N LEU A 161 -41.35 8.60 -18.61
CA LEU A 161 -40.06 9.29 -18.57
C LEU A 161 -38.91 8.32 -18.82
N GLN A 162 -37.87 8.79 -19.52
CA GLN A 162 -36.54 8.21 -19.41
C GLN A 162 -35.69 9.02 -18.45
N VAL A 163 -35.01 8.35 -17.52
CA VAL A 163 -34.30 8.96 -16.41
C VAL A 163 -32.87 8.44 -16.35
N MET A 164 -31.92 9.33 -16.05
CA MET A 164 -30.56 8.99 -15.66
C MET A 164 -30.11 9.85 -14.47
N ALA A 165 -29.01 9.48 -13.84
CA ALA A 165 -28.31 10.35 -12.89
C ALA A 165 -26.84 10.56 -13.28
N GLU A 166 -26.40 11.80 -13.14
CA GLU A 166 -25.02 12.24 -13.31
C GLU A 166 -24.45 12.75 -11.98
N ASN A 167 -23.12 12.86 -11.88
CA ASN A 167 -22.43 13.39 -10.69
C ASN A 167 -22.83 12.68 -9.39
N VAL A 168 -22.92 11.35 -9.46
CA VAL A 168 -23.26 10.49 -8.33
C VAL A 168 -22.16 10.54 -7.27
N THR A 169 -22.56 10.82 -6.04
CA THR A 169 -21.71 10.76 -4.85
C THR A 169 -22.41 9.94 -3.79
N LEU A 170 -21.65 9.06 -3.15
CA LEU A 170 -22.15 8.18 -2.10
C LEU A 170 -21.14 8.19 -0.96
N THR A 171 -21.54 8.76 0.17
CA THR A 171 -20.69 8.87 1.36
C THR A 171 -21.38 8.24 2.57
N LEU A 172 -20.62 7.94 3.61
CA LEU A 172 -21.20 7.62 4.92
C LEU A 172 -21.11 8.85 5.83
N ARG A 173 -21.90 8.85 6.91
CA ARG A 173 -21.67 9.83 7.98
C ARG A 173 -20.25 9.63 8.53
N GLU A 174 -19.56 10.72 8.82
CA GLU A 174 -18.16 10.68 9.27
C GLU A 174 -17.96 9.80 10.50
N HIS A 175 -18.89 9.87 11.46
CA HIS A 175 -18.86 9.04 12.66
C HIS A 175 -18.99 7.54 12.35
N ASP A 176 -19.81 7.20 11.37
CA ASP A 176 -20.06 5.82 10.97
C ASP A 176 -18.85 5.25 10.22
N GLN A 177 -18.25 6.05 9.32
CA GLN A 177 -17.00 5.70 8.64
C GLN A 177 -15.87 5.43 9.66
N ALA A 178 -15.66 6.34 10.62
CA ALA A 178 -14.64 6.18 11.65
C ALA A 178 -14.85 4.92 12.50
N ARG A 179 -16.11 4.58 12.80
CA ARG A 179 -16.45 3.35 13.54
C ARG A 179 -16.12 2.10 12.72
N LEU A 180 -16.44 2.10 11.43
CA LEU A 180 -16.13 0.97 10.53
C LEU A 180 -14.62 0.77 10.38
N ASP A 181 -13.87 1.86 10.28
CA ASP A 181 -12.40 1.82 10.19
C ASP A 181 -11.80 1.22 11.46
N LYS A 182 -12.27 1.64 12.64
CA LYS A 182 -11.87 1.06 13.92
C LYS A 182 -12.22 -0.43 14.04
N LEU A 183 -13.40 -0.84 13.58
CA LEU A 183 -13.78 -2.26 13.56
C LEU A 183 -12.93 -3.07 12.58
N ALA A 184 -12.49 -2.47 11.48
CA ALA A 184 -11.57 -3.12 10.54
C ALA A 184 -10.18 -3.29 11.15
N GLU A 185 -9.68 -2.31 11.88
CA GLU A 185 -8.43 -2.36 12.62
C GLU A 185 -8.45 -3.49 13.66
N VAL A 186 -9.46 -3.50 14.54
CA VAL A 186 -9.60 -4.55 15.58
C VAL A 186 -9.66 -5.96 14.97
N ARG A 187 -10.32 -6.14 13.82
CA ARG A 187 -10.35 -7.42 13.12
C ARG A 187 -8.98 -7.85 12.58
N LYS A 188 -8.18 -6.90 12.06
CA LYS A 188 -6.82 -7.16 11.61
C LYS A 188 -5.93 -7.55 12.79
N ASP A 189 -6.00 -6.81 13.88
CA ASP A 189 -5.20 -7.08 15.08
C ASP A 189 -5.52 -8.44 15.68
N LYS A 190 -6.81 -8.78 15.77
CA LYS A 190 -7.24 -10.10 16.20
C LYS A 190 -6.68 -11.20 15.29
N ALA A 191 -6.73 -11.02 13.97
CA ALA A 191 -6.18 -11.99 13.04
C ALA A 191 -4.66 -12.17 13.22
N VAL A 192 -3.92 -11.08 13.37
CA VAL A 192 -2.48 -11.12 13.67
C VAL A 192 -2.21 -11.86 14.98
N TRP A 193 -2.96 -11.52 16.04
CA TRP A 193 -2.82 -12.17 17.33
C TRP A 193 -3.13 -13.67 17.27
N GLU A 194 -4.19 -14.08 16.57
CA GLU A 194 -4.54 -15.50 16.40
C GLU A 194 -3.44 -16.25 15.63
N HIS A 195 -2.88 -15.63 14.59
CA HIS A 195 -1.75 -16.21 13.85
C HIS A 195 -0.51 -16.35 14.73
N GLN A 196 -0.14 -15.32 15.52
CA GLN A 196 1.00 -15.40 16.42
C GLN A 196 0.78 -16.46 17.51
N ARG A 197 -0.41 -16.49 18.10
CA ARG A 197 -0.74 -17.50 19.12
C ARG A 197 -0.64 -18.92 18.57
N LYS A 198 -1.20 -19.16 17.37
CA LYS A 198 -1.10 -20.46 16.70
C LYS A 198 0.35 -20.80 16.38
N TYR A 199 1.14 -19.85 15.90
CA TYR A 199 2.56 -20.05 15.65
C TYR A 199 3.32 -20.47 16.91
N GLU A 200 3.13 -19.76 18.02
CA GLU A 200 3.74 -20.12 19.31
C GLU A 200 3.26 -21.48 19.82
N GLN A 201 1.98 -21.79 19.67
CA GLN A 201 1.43 -23.09 20.06
C GLN A 201 2.03 -24.23 19.23
N SER A 202 2.01 -24.11 17.90
CA SER A 202 2.60 -25.11 17.00
C SER A 202 4.11 -25.23 17.20
N LYS A 203 4.81 -24.15 17.55
CA LYS A 203 6.23 -24.20 17.90
C LYS A 203 6.47 -24.99 19.19
N ARG A 204 5.65 -24.80 20.22
CA ARG A 204 5.73 -25.55 21.48
C ARG A 204 5.41 -27.03 21.25
N GLU A 205 4.39 -27.32 20.46
CA GLU A 205 4.00 -28.68 20.10
C GLU A 205 5.12 -29.37 19.32
N TYR A 206 5.68 -28.72 18.29
CA TYR A 206 6.85 -29.23 17.56
C TYR A 206 8.06 -29.47 18.48
N LEU A 207 8.39 -28.50 19.33
CA LEU A 207 9.53 -28.64 20.24
C LEU A 207 9.29 -29.73 21.31
N GLY A 208 8.07 -29.88 21.82
CA GLY A 208 7.75 -30.88 22.84
C GLY A 208 7.62 -32.29 22.25
N GLU A 209 6.78 -32.46 21.24
CA GLU A 209 6.37 -33.76 20.71
C GLU A 209 7.35 -34.32 19.66
N ASP A 210 8.04 -33.46 18.90
CA ASP A 210 8.97 -33.93 17.86
C ASP A 210 10.44 -33.81 18.29
N VAL A 211 10.84 -32.68 18.89
CA VAL A 211 12.25 -32.42 19.20
C VAL A 211 12.66 -32.98 20.55
N LEU A 212 11.97 -32.59 21.63
CA LEU A 212 12.33 -32.92 23.01
C LEU A 212 11.57 -34.15 23.53
N LYS A 213 10.99 -34.97 22.66
CA LYS A 213 10.32 -36.21 23.04
C LYS A 213 11.26 -37.21 23.70
N ASP A 214 12.45 -37.35 23.13
CA ASP A 214 13.52 -38.18 23.65
C ASP A 214 14.89 -37.58 23.29
N THR A 215 15.93 -38.01 24.01
CA THR A 215 17.29 -37.48 23.79
C THR A 215 17.80 -37.74 22.37
N GLY A 216 17.34 -38.80 21.70
CA GLY A 216 17.72 -39.11 20.32
C GLY A 216 17.15 -38.10 19.32
N SER A 217 15.87 -37.78 19.44
CA SER A 217 15.21 -36.74 18.63
C SER A 217 15.86 -35.36 18.83
N ALA A 218 16.21 -35.03 20.07
CA ALA A 218 16.89 -33.77 20.38
C ALA A 218 18.28 -33.69 19.73
N VAL A 219 19.03 -34.80 19.72
CA VAL A 219 20.33 -34.91 19.05
C VAL A 219 20.21 -34.77 17.54
N VAL A 220 19.25 -35.45 16.91
CA VAL A 220 19.01 -35.35 15.46
C VAL A 220 18.61 -33.92 15.07
N TRP A 221 17.74 -33.30 15.86
CA TRP A 221 17.35 -31.90 15.66
C TRP A 221 18.53 -30.94 15.84
N TRP A 222 19.36 -31.13 16.86
CA TRP A 222 20.55 -30.31 17.11
C TRP A 222 21.56 -30.42 15.96
N LEU A 223 21.76 -31.63 15.44
CA LEU A 223 22.63 -31.91 14.31
C LEU A 223 22.12 -31.20 13.04
N ALA A 224 20.83 -31.35 12.73
CA ALA A 224 20.19 -30.70 11.59
C ALA A 224 20.19 -29.17 11.70
N LYS A 225 20.22 -28.62 12.93
CA LYS A 225 20.25 -27.18 13.18
C LYS A 225 21.66 -26.58 13.18
N ASN A 226 22.69 -27.40 13.41
CA ASN A 226 24.10 -27.00 13.50
C ASN A 226 24.94 -27.66 12.37
N ASP A 227 24.43 -27.69 11.14
CA ASP A 227 25.17 -28.11 9.93
C ASP A 227 25.98 -29.43 10.09
N ASP A 228 25.40 -30.42 10.77
CA ASP A 228 26.00 -31.74 10.98
C ASP A 228 27.33 -31.77 11.78
N HIS A 229 27.58 -30.78 12.65
CA HIS A 229 28.73 -30.77 13.56
C HIS A 229 28.64 -31.87 14.64
N LEU A 230 29.15 -33.07 14.33
CA LEU A 230 29.09 -34.26 15.19
C LEU A 230 29.86 -34.09 16.50
N GLU A 231 31.08 -33.54 16.48
CA GLU A 231 31.92 -33.42 17.69
C GLU A 231 31.25 -32.53 18.74
N LYS A 232 30.65 -31.42 18.29
CA LYS A 232 29.89 -30.50 19.14
C LYS A 232 28.64 -31.17 19.69
N THR A 233 27.91 -31.90 18.84
CA THR A 233 26.69 -32.62 19.22
C THR A 233 26.96 -33.68 20.30
N VAL A 234 28.08 -34.41 20.20
CA VAL A 234 28.49 -35.37 21.24
C VAL A 234 28.90 -34.65 22.53
N GLY A 235 29.57 -33.50 22.44
CA GLY A 235 29.89 -32.66 23.60
C GLY A 235 28.65 -32.12 24.32
N ASP A 236 27.61 -31.77 23.57
CA ASP A 236 26.35 -31.24 24.11
C ASP A 236 25.35 -32.34 24.53
N LEU A 237 25.70 -33.62 24.38
CA LEU A 237 24.80 -34.76 24.63
C LEU A 237 24.21 -34.74 26.04
N GLY A 238 25.03 -34.42 27.05
CA GLY A 238 24.56 -34.29 28.44
C GLY A 238 23.56 -33.15 28.64
N LEU A 239 23.78 -32.01 27.97
CA LEU A 239 22.86 -30.86 28.02
C LEU A 239 21.54 -31.19 27.33
N LEU A 240 21.57 -31.86 26.17
CA LEU A 240 20.37 -32.31 25.46
C LEU A 240 19.58 -33.33 26.28
N ALA A 241 20.26 -34.24 26.99
CA ALA A 241 19.63 -35.18 27.90
C ALA A 241 18.94 -34.46 29.07
N GLN A 242 19.59 -33.46 29.66
CA GLN A 242 19.03 -32.65 30.74
C GLN A 242 17.82 -31.82 30.28
N LEU A 243 17.90 -31.18 29.11
CA LEU A 243 16.79 -30.40 28.53
C LEU A 243 15.58 -31.27 28.22
N THR A 244 15.81 -32.45 27.63
CA THR A 244 14.74 -33.42 27.33
C THR A 244 14.10 -33.94 28.61
N SER A 245 14.91 -34.25 29.63
CA SER A 245 14.42 -34.74 30.92
C SER A 245 13.58 -33.68 31.63
N ALA A 246 14.03 -32.42 31.62
CA ALA A 246 13.30 -31.28 32.17
C ALA A 246 12.01 -30.95 31.40
N ALA A 247 12.00 -31.09 30.07
CA ALA A 247 10.82 -30.84 29.23
C ALA A 247 9.70 -31.87 29.46
N ASN A 248 10.05 -33.11 29.85
CA ASN A 248 9.10 -34.20 30.08
C ASN A 248 8.82 -34.49 31.56
N ASP A 249 9.40 -33.71 32.49
CA ASP A 249 9.30 -33.95 33.94
C ASP A 249 9.75 -35.38 34.34
N THR A 250 10.88 -35.80 33.78
CA THR A 250 11.49 -37.13 34.03
C THR A 250 12.93 -36.99 34.52
N ASP A 251 13.45 -38.03 35.19
CA ASP A 251 14.86 -38.09 35.57
C ASP A 251 15.78 -38.36 34.37
N VAL A 252 17.01 -37.84 34.44
CA VAL A 252 18.04 -38.11 33.41
C VAL A 252 18.43 -39.60 33.44
N PRO A 253 18.41 -40.31 32.28
CA PRO A 253 18.79 -41.72 32.21
C PRO A 253 20.18 -41.99 32.77
N ASP A 254 20.33 -43.04 33.59
CA ASP A 254 21.57 -43.38 34.29
C ASP A 254 22.81 -43.39 33.37
N ARG A 255 22.66 -43.95 32.16
CA ARG A 255 23.73 -44.06 31.15
C ARG A 255 24.26 -42.71 30.63
N LEU A 256 23.49 -41.64 30.81
CA LEU A 256 23.83 -40.29 30.34
C LEU A 256 24.23 -39.37 31.51
N ARG A 257 24.14 -39.83 32.76
CA ARG A 257 24.50 -39.03 33.94
C ARG A 257 25.98 -38.67 33.97
N ASP A 258 26.84 -39.55 33.49
CA ASP A 258 28.29 -39.30 33.40
C ASP A 258 28.66 -38.17 32.44
N PHE A 259 27.76 -37.84 31.49
CA PHE A 259 27.95 -36.76 30.52
C PHE A 259 27.32 -35.44 30.98
N LEU A 260 26.61 -35.43 32.13
CA LEU A 260 26.07 -34.19 32.67
C LEU A 260 27.23 -33.29 33.10
N PRO A 261 27.18 -31.98 32.81
CA PRO A 261 28.11 -31.04 33.41
C PRO A 261 27.97 -31.16 34.93
N GLN A 262 29.07 -31.46 35.63
CA GLN A 262 29.08 -31.52 37.08
C GLN A 262 28.48 -30.22 37.63
N SER A 263 27.34 -30.33 38.31
CA SER A 263 26.74 -29.19 38.99
C SER A 263 27.79 -28.64 39.95
N GLN A 264 28.11 -27.35 39.84
CA GLN A 264 29.06 -26.66 40.72
C GLN A 264 28.65 -26.66 42.20
N SER A 265 27.52 -27.29 42.54
CA SER A 265 26.98 -27.41 43.88
C SER A 265 27.64 -28.49 44.76
N ASP A 266 28.51 -29.35 44.22
CA ASP A 266 29.20 -30.42 44.97
C ASP A 266 30.74 -30.29 44.92
N ARG A 267 31.27 -29.06 45.01
CA ARG A 267 32.65 -28.90 45.51
C ARG A 267 32.60 -29.01 47.04
N PRO A 268 33.27 -29.99 47.67
CA PRO A 268 33.49 -29.91 49.11
C PRO A 268 34.15 -28.57 49.39
N TYR A 269 33.57 -27.81 50.31
CA TYR A 269 34.07 -26.54 50.81
C TYR A 269 35.54 -26.73 51.25
N LEU A 270 36.46 -26.55 50.31
CA LEU A 270 37.84 -26.19 50.63
C LEU A 270 37.74 -24.74 51.07
N GLU A 271 37.87 -24.57 52.37
CA GLU A 271 38.14 -23.33 53.08
C GLU A 271 39.30 -22.63 52.36
N THR A 272 38.95 -21.83 51.35
CA THR A 272 39.90 -21.03 50.59
C THR A 272 39.68 -19.62 51.10
N ALA A 273 40.58 -19.22 51.99
CA ALA A 273 40.75 -17.84 52.37
C ALA A 273 40.81 -16.93 51.14
N ASP A 274 40.11 -15.79 51.22
CA ASP A 274 40.11 -14.67 50.26
C ASP A 274 39.88 -15.03 48.79
N ALA A 275 38.61 -15.25 48.45
CA ALA A 275 38.10 -14.96 47.11
C ALA A 275 37.00 -13.88 47.21
N PRO A 276 37.08 -12.78 46.44
CA PRO A 276 36.04 -11.76 46.47
C PRO A 276 34.71 -12.38 46.04
N SER A 277 33.66 -12.08 46.80
CA SER A 277 32.32 -12.61 46.63
C SER A 277 31.91 -12.63 45.16
N ALA A 278 31.40 -13.77 44.71
CA ALA A 278 30.83 -13.95 43.39
C ALA A 278 29.91 -12.77 43.04
N SER A 279 30.38 -11.91 42.15
CA SER A 279 29.58 -10.88 41.52
C SER A 279 28.46 -11.57 40.76
N PHE A 280 27.22 -11.40 41.20
CA PHE A 280 26.06 -11.64 40.35
C PHE A 280 26.33 -10.98 39.00
N THR A 281 26.42 -11.76 37.93
CA THR A 281 26.53 -11.23 36.58
C THR A 281 25.25 -10.47 36.30
N ARG A 282 25.27 -9.16 36.53
CA ARG A 282 24.20 -8.24 36.20
C ARG A 282 23.89 -8.42 34.71
N GLU A 283 22.63 -8.63 34.35
CA GLU A 283 22.24 -8.64 32.94
C GLU A 283 22.72 -7.32 32.30
N PRO A 284 23.41 -7.39 31.14
CA PRO A 284 23.96 -6.20 30.51
C PRO A 284 22.82 -5.24 30.16
N THR A 285 22.89 -4.06 30.75
CA THR A 285 21.96 -2.97 30.51
C THR A 285 22.21 -2.34 29.13
N ALA A 286 21.25 -1.56 28.63
CA ALA A 286 21.43 -0.82 27.38
C ALA A 286 22.67 0.11 27.41
N ALA A 287 23.05 0.59 28.59
CA ALA A 287 24.26 1.38 28.79
C ALA A 287 25.54 0.56 28.61
N ASP A 288 25.54 -0.72 29.02
CA ASP A 288 26.68 -1.63 28.85
C ASP A 288 26.89 -1.98 27.36
N HIS A 289 25.81 -2.16 26.60
CA HIS A 289 25.88 -2.35 25.15
C HIS A 289 26.37 -1.08 24.43
N PHE A 290 25.94 0.10 24.89
CA PHE A 290 26.41 1.36 24.34
C PHE A 290 27.89 1.60 24.66
N GLU A 291 28.36 1.19 25.84
CA GLU A 291 29.77 1.22 26.22
C GLU A 291 30.63 0.33 25.31
N ALA A 292 30.17 -0.89 25.04
CA ALA A 292 30.83 -1.80 24.11
C ALA A 292 30.88 -1.23 22.68
N PHE A 293 29.82 -0.56 22.24
CA PHE A 293 29.77 0.13 20.95
C PHE A 293 30.77 1.30 20.87
N LEU A 294 30.83 2.16 21.89
CA LEU A 294 31.80 3.26 21.94
C LEU A 294 33.25 2.75 21.96
N SER A 295 33.49 1.68 22.72
CA SER A 295 34.81 1.04 22.80
C SER A 295 35.21 0.39 21.46
N GLY A 296 34.26 -0.26 20.77
CA GLY A 296 34.48 -0.83 19.44
C GLY A 296 34.79 0.21 18.35
N MET A 297 34.31 1.45 18.52
CA MET A 297 34.65 2.58 17.64
C MET A 297 35.95 3.30 18.03
N GLY A 298 36.61 2.86 19.11
CA GLY A 298 37.89 3.43 19.55
C GLY A 298 37.77 4.70 20.39
N PHE A 299 36.57 5.05 20.88
CA PHE A 299 36.43 6.12 21.86
C PHE A 299 36.89 5.60 23.23
N THR A 300 37.85 6.24 23.87
CA THR A 300 38.33 5.88 25.23
C THR A 300 37.60 6.67 26.31
N ASP A 301 37.68 6.22 27.56
CA ASP A 301 37.16 7.01 28.69
C ASP A 301 37.86 8.38 28.74
N GLY A 302 37.05 9.45 28.87
CA GLY A 302 37.51 10.84 28.87
C GLY A 302 37.41 11.59 27.52
N ASP A 303 36.90 10.98 26.45
CA ASP A 303 36.59 11.70 25.21
C ASP A 303 35.25 12.44 25.31
N ASP A 304 35.27 13.77 25.19
CA ASP A 304 34.09 14.65 25.19
C ASP A 304 33.03 14.22 24.16
N ARG A 305 33.44 13.53 23.09
CA ARG A 305 32.55 13.02 22.04
C ARG A 305 31.62 11.92 22.55
N ARG A 306 32.00 11.18 23.60
CA ARG A 306 31.16 10.13 24.21
C ARG A 306 29.90 10.73 24.83
N GLY A 307 30.02 11.85 25.54
CA GLY A 307 28.90 12.57 26.12
C GLY A 307 27.97 13.16 25.06
N MET A 308 28.53 13.74 23.99
CA MET A 308 27.74 14.29 22.89
C MET A 308 26.90 13.21 22.16
N LEU A 309 27.50 12.04 21.90
CA LEU A 309 26.81 10.92 21.27
C LEU A 309 25.75 10.30 22.19
N ALA A 310 26.06 10.16 23.48
CA ALA A 310 25.10 9.70 24.48
C ALA A 310 23.87 10.61 24.53
N LYS A 311 24.07 11.94 24.46
CA LYS A 311 22.98 12.92 24.46
C LYS A 311 22.11 12.85 23.22
N GLN A 312 22.70 12.73 22.03
CA GLN A 312 21.95 12.59 20.78
C GLN A 312 21.10 11.31 20.76
N ILE A 313 21.66 10.20 21.24
CA ILE A 313 20.96 8.93 21.29
C ILE A 313 19.88 8.94 22.37
N ALA A 314 20.14 9.55 23.53
CA ALA A 314 19.15 9.74 24.58
C ALA A 314 17.94 10.58 24.09
N ASP A 315 18.17 11.64 23.30
CA ASP A 315 17.07 12.44 22.71
C ASP A 315 16.23 11.62 21.72
N ILE A 316 16.86 10.77 20.90
CA ILE A 316 16.14 9.86 20.01
C ILE A 316 15.32 8.85 20.82
N ILE A 317 15.89 8.26 21.88
CA ILE A 317 15.22 7.28 22.74
C ILE A 317 14.02 7.91 23.49
N LYS A 318 14.12 9.19 23.88
CA LYS A 318 13.01 9.94 24.49
C LYS A 318 11.84 10.15 23.54
N THR A 319 12.08 10.32 22.23
CA THR A 319 10.99 10.41 21.24
C THR A 319 10.22 9.10 21.04
N GLN A 320 10.76 7.98 21.52
CA GLN A 320 10.14 6.66 21.50
C GLN A 320 9.55 6.26 22.87
N GLU A 321 9.32 7.23 23.77
CA GLU A 321 8.75 7.05 25.13
C GLU A 321 9.57 6.15 26.09
N ARG A 322 10.84 5.85 25.79
CA ARG A 322 11.71 5.00 26.63
C ARG A 322 12.60 5.82 27.58
N HIS A 323 11.97 6.63 28.43
CA HIS A 323 12.65 7.64 29.26
C HIS A 323 13.69 7.06 30.23
N GLU A 324 13.41 5.92 30.87
CA GLU A 324 14.33 5.28 31.83
C GLU A 324 15.68 4.87 31.20
N THR A 325 15.63 4.41 29.94
CA THR A 325 16.85 4.02 29.20
C THR A 325 17.68 5.24 28.79
N ALA A 326 17.01 6.33 28.42
CA ALA A 326 17.67 7.58 28.06
C ALA A 326 18.34 8.24 29.27
N GLU A 327 17.71 8.20 30.44
CA GLU A 327 18.28 8.73 31.68
C GLU A 327 19.48 7.91 32.17
N GLU A 328 19.44 6.59 32.06
CA GLU A 328 20.57 5.73 32.41
C GLU A 328 21.81 6.01 31.52
N LEU A 329 21.61 6.23 30.22
CA LEU A 329 22.68 6.59 29.29
C LEU A 329 23.30 7.95 29.62
N LEU A 330 22.47 8.96 29.90
CA LEU A 330 22.96 10.29 30.28
C LEU A 330 23.73 10.24 31.60
N ARG A 331 23.22 9.52 32.61
CA ARG A 331 23.88 9.40 33.91
C ARG A 331 25.29 8.79 33.81
N ARG A 332 25.49 7.84 32.89
CA ARG A 332 26.76 7.12 32.76
C ARG A 332 27.78 7.85 31.87
N PHE A 333 27.34 8.53 30.82
CA PHE A 333 28.24 9.09 29.80
C PHE A 333 28.26 10.63 29.73
N ASP A 334 27.32 11.31 30.39
CA ASP A 334 27.25 12.78 30.52
C ASP A 334 26.85 13.16 31.97
N PRO A 335 27.67 12.81 32.98
CA PRO A 335 27.33 13.07 34.37
C PRO A 335 27.21 14.59 34.61
N PRO A 336 26.19 15.07 35.34
CA PRO A 336 26.04 16.48 35.63
C PRO A 336 27.27 16.99 36.40
N ALA A 337 27.80 18.14 35.99
CA ALA A 337 28.99 18.74 36.59
C ALA A 337 28.86 18.84 38.12
N SER A 338 29.66 18.05 38.83
CA SER A 338 29.78 18.13 40.29
C SER A 338 30.52 19.40 40.65
N TYR A 339 29.82 20.41 41.16
CA TYR A 339 30.44 21.53 41.86
C TYR A 339 31.04 21.02 43.17
N GLY A 340 32.34 20.73 43.17
CA GLY A 340 33.12 20.60 44.41
C GLY A 340 33.36 21.99 45.02
N PRO A 341 33.28 22.16 46.36
CA PRO A 341 33.59 23.44 46.98
C PRO A 341 35.06 23.79 46.75
N VAL A 342 35.30 25.01 46.25
CA VAL A 342 36.61 25.62 46.04
C VAL A 342 37.28 25.79 47.40
N ASP A 343 38.40 25.10 47.61
CA ASP A 343 39.27 25.27 48.76
C ASP A 343 40.14 26.52 48.51
N ASP A 344 39.60 27.69 48.87
CA ASP A 344 40.33 28.95 48.89
C ASP A 344 41.30 28.95 50.09
N ALA A 345 42.54 28.54 49.86
CA ALA A 345 43.66 28.87 50.75
C ALA A 345 44.53 29.94 50.07
N PRO A 346 44.55 31.19 50.56
CA PRO A 346 45.40 32.23 50.02
C PRO A 346 46.84 32.01 50.49
N SER A 347 47.72 31.70 49.55
CA SER A 347 49.16 31.76 49.76
C SER A 347 49.61 33.23 49.67
N ASP A 348 49.86 33.83 50.84
CA ASP A 348 50.59 35.08 50.97
C ASP A 348 51.91 34.85 51.72
N THR A 349 53.00 34.87 50.93
CA THR A 349 54.36 35.42 51.17
C THR A 349 55.24 34.91 52.34
N PRO A 350 56.58 35.08 52.29
CA PRO A 350 57.41 35.95 51.44
C PRO A 350 58.37 35.29 50.44
#